data_AF-A0A259HBF4-F1
#
_entry.id   AF-A0A259HBF4-F1
#
_cell.length_a   1.000
_cell.length_b   1.000
_cell.length_c   1.000
_cell.angle_alpha   90.00
_cell.angle_beta   90.00
_cell.angle_gamma   90.00
#
_symmetry.space_group_name_H-M   'P 1'
#
loop_
_entity.id
_entity.type
_entity.pdbx_description
1 polymer ?
#
loop_
_entity_poly.entity_id
_entity_poly.type
_entity_poly.pdbx_seq_one_letter_code
_entity_poly.pdbx_strand_id
1 'polypeptide(L)'
;MKDSEFYKIPIAYLLPYSVLIVASGVWLFLLSQGLDSAQSLMQTLKDIFYTPEAKSVRGLIEVATPHLFAMGMLIFVAAHFMLFSTRVSKKTTAIVALMVFGFALFDILAYFMISFGWLVSGWMKLLAMVSFVSALTLLLSLLAFSL
;
A
#
# COMPACT_ATOMS: atom_id res chain seq x y z
N MET A 1 30.11 3.35 -15.09
CA MET A 1 29.29 2.13 -15.26
C MET A 1 28.81 1.74 -13.87
N LYS A 2 27.51 1.59 -13.64
CA LYS A 2 26.96 1.19 -12.33
C LYS A 2 26.72 -0.30 -12.42
N ASP A 3 27.54 -1.09 -11.73
CA ASP A 3 27.44 -2.55 -11.70
C ASP A 3 26.16 -2.94 -10.95
N SER A 4 25.06 -3.05 -11.69
CA SER A 4 23.75 -3.49 -11.18
C SER A 4 23.80 -4.90 -10.58
N GLU A 5 24.83 -5.67 -10.93
CA GLU A 5 25.16 -7.01 -10.39
C GLU A 5 25.15 -7.01 -8.85
N PHE A 6 25.73 -6.00 -8.19
CA PHE A 6 25.79 -5.96 -6.72
C PHE A 6 24.45 -5.71 -6.05
N TYR A 7 23.46 -5.15 -6.76
CA TYR A 7 22.13 -4.88 -6.23
C TYR A 7 21.16 -6.05 -6.43
N LYS A 8 21.53 -7.07 -7.21
CA LYS A 8 20.67 -8.23 -7.48
C LYS A 8 20.27 -8.97 -6.21
N ILE A 9 21.23 -9.22 -5.33
CA ILE A 9 21.00 -9.94 -4.08
C ILE A 9 20.06 -9.13 -3.16
N PRO A 10 20.35 -7.85 -2.82
CA PRO A 10 19.42 -7.03 -2.03
C PRO A 10 18.01 -6.95 -2.61
N ILE A 11 17.87 -6.78 -3.93
CA ILE A 11 16.56 -6.71 -4.59
C ILE A 11 15.83 -8.05 -4.49
N ALA A 12 16.53 -9.16 -4.72
CA ALA A 12 15.95 -10.51 -4.61
C ALA A 12 15.47 -10.84 -3.19
N TYR A 13 16.10 -10.30 -2.15
CA TYR A 13 15.62 -10.39 -0.76
C TYR A 13 14.44 -9.44 -0.48
N LEU A 14 14.50 -8.21 -1.01
CA LEU A 14 13.46 -7.20 -0.79
C LEU A 14 12.11 -7.64 -1.37
N LEU A 15 12.09 -8.22 -2.58
CA LEU A 15 10.86 -8.57 -3.29
C LEU A 15 9.93 -9.51 -2.51
N PRO A 16 10.35 -10.72 -2.08
CA PRO A 16 9.48 -11.62 -1.33
C PRO A 16 9.06 -11.02 0.01
N TYR A 17 9.97 -10.30 0.69
CA TYR A 17 9.65 -9.61 1.94
C TYR A 17 8.55 -8.55 1.75
N SER A 18 8.64 -7.78 0.66
CA SER A 18 7.64 -6.78 0.30
C SER A 18 6.29 -7.41 -0.02
N VAL A 19 6.27 -8.54 -0.72
CA VAL A 19 5.03 -9.29 -1.02
C VAL A 19 4.35 -9.75 0.28
N LEU A 20 5.12 -10.27 1.25
CA LEU A 20 4.59 -10.67 2.55
C LEU A 20 4.03 -9.47 3.34
N ILE A 21 4.71 -8.32 3.29
CA ILE A 21 4.20 -7.07 3.91
C ILE A 21 2.89 -6.66 3.27
N VAL A 22 2.79 -6.67 1.93
CA VAL A 22 1.56 -6.28 1.23
C VAL A 22 0.42 -7.25 1.56
N ALA A 23 0.68 -8.56 1.53
CA ALA A 23 -0.32 -9.57 1.86
C ALA A 23 -0.83 -9.44 3.30
N SER A 24 0.08 -9.25 4.27
CA SER A 24 -0.29 -9.02 5.67
C SER A 24 -1.05 -7.70 5.87
N GLY A 25 -0.66 -6.63 5.16
CA GLY A 25 -1.39 -5.37 5.18
C GLY A 25 -2.83 -5.49 4.65
N VAL A 26 -3.03 -6.21 3.54
CA VAL A 26 -4.38 -6.50 3.02
C VAL A 26 -5.18 -7.33 4.01
N TRP A 27 -4.56 -8.33 4.64
CA TRP A 27 -5.22 -9.17 5.65
C TRP A 27 -5.67 -8.35 6.87
N LEU A 28 -4.76 -7.55 7.44
CA LEU A 28 -5.06 -6.66 8.57
C LEU A 28 -6.12 -5.63 8.22
N PHE A 29 -6.11 -5.12 6.98
CA PHE A 29 -7.17 -4.25 6.50
C PHE A 29 -8.52 -4.96 6.55
N LEU A 30 -8.64 -6.18 6.01
CA LEU A 30 -9.90 -6.93 6.03
C LEU A 30 -10.37 -7.25 7.46
N LEU A 31 -9.45 -7.64 8.35
CA LEU A 31 -9.76 -7.82 9.78
C LEU A 31 -10.30 -6.53 10.40
N SER A 32 -9.69 -5.37 10.08
CA SER A 32 -10.18 -4.06 10.55
C SER A 32 -11.50 -3.60 9.94
N GLN A 33 -12.12 -4.42 9.08
CA GLN A 33 -13.46 -4.20 8.53
C GLN A 33 -14.42 -5.32 8.98
N GLY A 34 -14.05 -6.12 9.97
CA GLY A 34 -14.91 -7.15 10.55
C GLY A 34 -14.81 -8.52 9.89
N LEU A 35 -13.73 -8.85 9.17
CA LEU A 35 -13.53 -10.19 8.57
C LEU A 35 -13.58 -11.32 9.62
N ASP A 36 -13.16 -11.07 10.85
CA ASP A 36 -13.19 -12.03 11.96
C ASP A 36 -14.61 -12.35 12.45
N SER A 37 -15.52 -11.36 12.37
CA SER A 37 -16.93 -11.48 12.75
C SER A 37 -17.84 -11.91 11.58
N ALA A 38 -17.39 -11.73 10.34
CA ALA A 38 -18.13 -12.06 9.14
C ALA A 38 -18.09 -13.55 8.82
N GLN A 39 -19.23 -14.12 8.42
CA GLN A 39 -19.32 -15.53 7.99
C GLN A 39 -18.56 -15.81 6.67
N SER A 40 -18.26 -14.77 5.88
CA SER A 40 -17.54 -14.91 4.61
C SER A 40 -16.92 -13.59 4.14
N LEU A 41 -15.89 -13.68 3.28
CA LEU A 41 -15.24 -12.51 2.66
C LEU A 41 -16.20 -11.66 1.82
N MET A 42 -17.20 -12.30 1.18
CA MET A 42 -18.24 -11.59 0.42
C MET A 42 -19.12 -10.74 1.35
N GLN A 43 -19.40 -11.22 2.57
CA GLN A 43 -20.15 -10.47 3.56
C GLN A 43 -19.33 -9.26 4.04
N THR A 44 -18.04 -9.45 4.36
CA THR A 44 -17.15 -8.33 4.73
C THR A 44 -17.11 -7.25 3.65
N LEU A 45 -17.04 -7.63 2.36
CA LEU A 45 -17.09 -6.67 1.27
C LEU A 45 -18.41 -5.88 1.28
N LYS A 46 -19.56 -6.55 1.43
CA LYS A 46 -20.85 -5.86 1.55
C LYS A 46 -20.87 -4.90 2.74
N ASP A 47 -20.35 -5.32 3.89
CA ASP A 47 -20.36 -4.53 5.11
C ASP A 47 -19.49 -3.27 4.95
N ILE A 48 -18.33 -3.37 4.28
CA ILE A 48 -17.51 -2.20 3.92
C ILE A 48 -18.30 -1.17 3.09
N PHE A 49 -19.16 -1.63 2.18
CA PHE A 49 -19.94 -0.76 1.30
C PHE A 49 -21.13 -0.11 2.01
N TYR A 50 -21.90 -0.90 2.78
CA TYR A 50 -23.21 -0.46 3.28
C TYR A 50 -23.21 -0.10 4.77
N THR A 51 -22.33 -0.71 5.56
CA THR A 51 -22.28 -0.54 7.02
C THR A 51 -20.83 -0.46 7.50
N PRO A 52 -20.06 0.55 7.05
CA PRO A 52 -18.65 0.64 7.38
C PRO A 52 -18.46 0.78 8.90
N GLU A 53 -17.51 0.04 9.46
CA GLU A 53 -17.18 0.15 10.87
C GLU A 53 -16.73 1.57 11.23
N ALA A 54 -17.23 2.06 12.37
CA ALA A 54 -16.85 3.36 12.91
C ALA A 54 -15.33 3.40 13.16
N LYS A 55 -14.67 4.44 12.64
CA LYS A 55 -13.23 4.63 12.82
C LYS A 55 -12.97 5.64 13.93
N SER A 56 -12.04 5.32 14.84
CA SER A 56 -11.67 6.20 15.95
C SER A 56 -10.40 6.99 15.65
N VAL A 57 -10.25 8.17 16.27
CA VAL A 57 -9.02 8.98 16.17
C VAL A 57 -7.81 8.21 16.73
N ARG A 58 -8.01 7.43 17.79
CA ARG A 58 -6.98 6.54 18.34
C ARG A 58 -6.52 5.51 17.31
N GLY A 59 -7.48 4.83 16.66
CA GLY A 59 -7.20 3.87 15.60
C GLY A 59 -6.51 4.51 14.38
N LEU A 60 -6.87 5.76 14.06
CA LEU A 60 -6.18 6.53 13.01
C LEU A 60 -4.69 6.71 13.36
N ILE A 61 -4.36 7.14 14.58
CA ILE A 61 -2.97 7.36 14.99
C ILE A 61 -2.18 6.05 15.02
N GLU A 62 -2.78 5.00 15.59
CA GLU A 62 -2.19 3.65 15.69
C GLU A 62 -1.90 3.04 14.31
N VAL A 63 -2.71 3.34 13.29
CA VAL A 63 -2.50 2.86 11.93
C VAL A 63 -1.60 3.80 11.14
N ALA A 64 -1.94 5.09 11.04
CA ALA A 64 -1.27 6.04 10.16
C ALA A 64 0.22 6.21 10.48
N THR A 65 0.58 6.26 11.77
CA THR A 65 1.97 6.51 12.19
C THR A 65 2.94 5.41 11.72
N PRO A 66 2.73 4.12 12.05
CA PRO A 66 3.63 3.07 11.55
C PRO A 66 3.51 2.87 10.04
N HIS A 67 2.35 3.08 9.42
CA HIS A 67 2.18 2.90 7.98
C HIS A 67 2.89 3.98 7.17
N LEU A 68 2.79 5.26 7.58
CA LEU A 68 3.51 6.36 6.92
C LEU A 68 5.02 6.12 6.93
N PHE A 69 5.55 5.66 8.06
CA PHE A 69 6.97 5.39 8.18
C PHE A 69 7.38 4.14 7.38
N ALA A 70 6.77 2.98 7.66
CA ALA A 70 7.16 1.71 7.06
C ALA A 70 6.93 1.68 5.54
N MET A 71 5.77 2.15 5.08
CA MET A 71 5.47 2.19 3.64
C MET A 71 6.29 3.27 2.94
N GLY A 72 6.50 4.43 3.57
CA GLY A 72 7.39 5.46 3.04
C GLY A 72 8.81 4.93 2.81
N MET A 73 9.35 4.18 3.77
CA MET A 73 10.66 3.53 3.64
C MET A 73 10.67 2.46 2.54
N LEU A 74 9.64 1.61 2.45
CA LEU A 74 9.53 0.60 1.42
C LEU A 74 9.51 1.22 0.01
N ILE A 75 8.68 2.24 -0.19
CA ILE A 75 8.56 2.96 -1.47
C ILE A 75 9.89 3.63 -1.80
N PHE A 76 10.53 4.28 -0.82
CA PHE A 76 11.82 4.92 -0.99
C PHE A 76 12.90 3.92 -1.43
N VAL A 77 13.04 2.79 -0.74
CA VAL A 77 14.04 1.77 -1.07
C VAL A 77 13.78 1.17 -2.45
N ALA A 78 12.54 0.82 -2.77
CA ALA A 78 12.18 0.29 -4.08
C ALA A 78 12.47 1.30 -5.21
N ALA A 79 12.06 2.56 -5.04
CA ALA A 79 12.33 3.63 -5.99
C ALA A 79 13.84 3.94 -6.11
N HIS A 80 14.58 3.85 -5.00
CA HIS A 80 16.03 4.03 -4.98
C HIS A 80 16.73 2.96 -5.83
N PHE A 81 16.38 1.68 -5.67
CA PHE A 81 16.93 0.61 -6.52
C PHE A 81 16.59 0.80 -8.00
N MET A 82 15.40 1.32 -8.31
CA MET A 82 15.02 1.63 -9.68
C MET A 82 15.88 2.73 -10.34
N LEU A 83 16.58 3.58 -9.58
CA LEU A 83 17.54 4.54 -10.16
C LEU A 83 18.74 3.85 -10.84
N PHE A 84 18.99 2.59 -10.50
CA PHE A 84 20.07 1.77 -11.05
C PHE A 84 19.58 0.85 -12.18
N SER A 85 18.27 0.81 -12.44
CA SER A 85 17.68 0.04 -13.53
C SER A 85 18.13 0.59 -14.89
N THR A 86 18.53 -0.30 -15.78
CA THR A 86 18.80 0.00 -17.20
C THR A 86 17.63 -0.39 -18.11
N ARG A 87 16.68 -1.17 -17.61
CA ARG A 87 15.54 -1.71 -18.38
C ARG A 87 14.26 -0.89 -18.26
N VAL A 88 14.14 -0.07 -17.22
CA VAL A 88 12.96 0.74 -16.96
C VAL A 88 13.35 2.21 -16.96
N SER A 89 12.57 3.05 -17.64
CA SER A 89 12.86 4.47 -17.71
C SER A 89 12.68 5.15 -16.35
N LYS A 90 13.58 6.08 -16.01
CA LYS A 90 13.51 6.87 -14.76
C LYS A 90 12.20 7.66 -14.65
N LYS A 91 11.66 8.13 -15.79
CA LYS A 91 10.39 8.85 -15.85
C LYS A 91 9.22 7.93 -15.45
N THR A 92 9.19 6.70 -15.97
CA THR A 92 8.18 5.70 -15.60
C THR A 92 8.26 5.39 -14.11
N THR A 93 9.45 5.11 -13.59
CA THR A 93 9.66 4.87 -12.15
C THR A 93 9.17 6.04 -11.31
N ALA A 94 9.50 7.28 -11.67
CA ALA A 94 9.11 8.46 -10.93
C ALA A 94 7.58 8.65 -10.90
N ILE A 95 6.91 8.45 -12.03
CA ILE A 95 5.44 8.53 -12.12
C ILE A 95 4.81 7.46 -11.22
N VAL A 96 5.25 6.21 -11.34
CA VAL A 96 4.68 5.11 -10.52
C VAL A 96 4.94 5.36 -9.04
N ALA A 97 6.16 5.73 -8.64
CA ALA A 97 6.46 6.03 -7.24
C ALA A 97 5.61 7.18 -6.70
N LEU A 98 5.40 8.25 -7.49
CA LEU A 98 4.53 9.36 -7.11
C LEU A 98 3.07 8.92 -6.97
N MET A 99 2.58 8.03 -7.84
CA MET A 99 1.25 7.44 -7.71
C MET A 99 1.12 6.63 -6.42
N VAL A 100 2.14 5.82 -6.05
CA VAL A 100 2.12 5.06 -4.80
C VAL A 100 2.04 5.99 -3.59
N PHE A 101 2.86 7.05 -3.54
CA PHE A 101 2.78 8.06 -2.49
C PHE A 101 1.41 8.76 -2.46
N GLY A 102 0.89 9.14 -3.63
CA GLY A 102 -0.41 9.79 -3.76
C GLY A 102 -1.55 8.93 -3.21
N PHE A 103 -1.57 7.64 -3.57
CA PHE A 103 -2.59 6.72 -3.05
C PHE A 103 -2.42 6.40 -1.57
N ALA A 104 -1.19 6.29 -1.06
CA ALA A 104 -0.95 6.14 0.37
C ALA A 104 -1.49 7.33 1.17
N LEU A 105 -1.23 8.55 0.70
CA LEU A 105 -1.74 9.77 1.33
C LEU A 105 -3.26 9.83 1.23
N PHE A 106 -3.83 9.48 0.07
CA PHE A 106 -5.28 9.44 -0.12
C PHE A 106 -5.97 8.44 0.83
N ASP A 107 -5.38 7.27 1.07
CA ASP A 107 -5.92 6.28 2.01
C ASP A 107 -5.97 6.80 3.45
N ILE A 108 -4.91 7.49 3.88
CA ILE A 108 -4.85 8.09 5.22
C ILE A 108 -5.84 9.25 5.35
N LEU A 109 -5.95 10.09 4.31
CA LEU A 109 -6.95 11.16 4.28
C LEU A 109 -8.38 10.60 4.30
N ALA A 110 -8.65 9.51 3.60
CA ALA A 110 -9.94 8.83 3.65
C ALA A 110 -10.24 8.34 5.08
N TYR A 111 -9.27 7.71 5.77
CA TYR A 111 -9.42 7.33 7.17
C TYR A 111 -9.73 8.55 8.04
N PHE A 112 -8.93 9.63 7.91
CA PHE A 112 -9.14 10.87 8.66
C PHE A 112 -10.57 11.40 8.48
N MET A 113 -11.04 11.54 7.24
CA MET A 113 -12.40 12.03 6.96
C MET A 113 -13.49 11.15 7.57
N ILE A 114 -13.31 9.82 7.58
CA ILE A 114 -14.24 8.88 8.22
C ILE A 114 -14.21 9.07 9.75
N SER A 115 -13.03 9.21 10.35
CA SER A 115 -12.88 9.39 11.81
C SER A 115 -13.53 10.66 12.35
N PHE A 116 -13.61 11.73 11.54
CA PHE A 116 -14.27 12.98 11.91
C PHE A 116 -15.73 13.07 11.42
N GLY A 117 -16.28 11.99 10.86
CA GLY A 117 -17.67 11.95 10.40
C GLY A 117 -17.95 12.81 9.15
N TRP A 118 -16.91 13.28 8.46
CA TRP A 118 -17.05 14.07 7.23
C TRP A 118 -17.49 13.21 6.04
N LEU A 119 -17.24 11.90 6.12
CA LEU A 119 -17.62 10.92 5.11
C LEU A 119 -18.05 9.61 5.77
N VAL A 120 -19.27 9.16 5.48
CA VAL A 120 -19.83 7.88 5.97
C VAL A 120 -19.70 6.82 4.87
N SER A 121 -18.52 6.74 4.26
CA SER A 121 -18.30 5.89 3.09
C SER A 121 -17.03 5.05 3.26
N GLY A 122 -17.22 3.75 3.46
CA GLY A 122 -16.13 2.78 3.42
C GLY A 122 -15.59 2.53 2.02
N TRP A 123 -16.36 2.84 0.97
CA TRP A 123 -15.97 2.60 -0.42
C TRP A 123 -14.78 3.47 -0.87
N MET A 124 -14.67 4.71 -0.36
CA MET A 124 -13.49 5.54 -0.63
C MET A 124 -12.21 4.91 -0.07
N LYS A 125 -12.27 4.36 1.14
CA LYS A 125 -11.13 3.68 1.77
C LYS A 125 -10.77 2.40 1.02
N LEU A 126 -11.76 1.61 0.62
CA LEU A 126 -11.53 0.41 -0.18
C LEU A 126 -10.87 0.76 -1.52
N LEU A 127 -11.37 1.79 -2.21
CA LEU A 127 -10.80 2.25 -3.47
C LEU A 127 -9.36 2.76 -3.29
N ALA A 128 -9.09 3.52 -2.23
CA ALA A 128 -7.76 4.02 -1.91
C ALA A 128 -6.78 2.87 -1.64
N MET A 129 -7.16 1.91 -0.80
CA MET A 129 -6.39 0.71 -0.50
C MET A 129 -6.08 -0.13 -1.75
N VAL A 130 -7.10 -0.41 -2.58
CA VAL A 130 -6.91 -1.18 -3.83
C VAL A 130 -5.99 -0.44 -4.79
N SER A 131 -6.14 0.87 -4.93
CA SER A 131 -5.31 1.69 -5.81
C SER A 131 -3.85 1.71 -5.34
N PHE A 132 -3.66 1.87 -4.03
CA PHE A 132 -2.34 1.82 -3.39
C PHE A 132 -1.64 0.48 -3.61
N VAL A 133 -2.32 -0.63 -3.27
CA VAL A 133 -1.77 -1.99 -3.43
C VAL A 133 -1.44 -2.28 -4.89
N SER A 134 -2.30 -1.86 -5.81
CA SER A 134 -2.10 -2.05 -7.25
C SER A 134 -0.87 -1.28 -7.76
N ALA A 135 -0.75 0.01 -7.38
CA ALA A 135 0.40 0.83 -7.75
C ALA A 135 1.71 0.33 -7.12
N LEU A 136 1.67 -0.11 -5.85
CA LEU A 136 2.84 -0.65 -5.17
C LEU A 136 3.28 -1.97 -5.81
N THR A 137 2.34 -2.86 -6.12
CA THR A 137 2.62 -4.10 -6.83
C THR A 137 3.26 -3.82 -8.20
N LEU A 138 2.74 -2.84 -8.93
CA LEU A 138 3.36 -2.38 -10.18
C LEU A 138 4.80 -1.91 -9.97
N LEU A 139 5.08 -1.10 -8.95
CA LEU A 139 6.45 -0.67 -8.63
C LEU A 139 7.37 -1.86 -8.35
N LEU A 140 6.90 -2.84 -7.56
CA LEU A 140 7.65 -4.05 -7.24
C LEU A 140 7.85 -4.94 -8.48
N SER A 141 6.86 -5.05 -9.36
CA SER A 141 7.00 -5.77 -10.63
C SER A 141 8.01 -5.11 -11.56
N LEU A 142 8.02 -3.77 -11.64
CA LEU A 142 9.05 -3.03 -12.40
C LEU A 142 10.45 -3.26 -11.81
N LEU A 143 10.56 -3.32 -10.48
CA LEU A 143 11.81 -3.65 -9.80
C LEU A 143 12.25 -5.09 -10.08
N ALA A 144 11.33 -6.06 -10.03
CA ALA A 144 11.62 -7.44 -10.40
C ALA A 144 12.06 -7.57 -11.86
N PHE A 145 11.43 -6.84 -12.78
CA PHE A 145 11.83 -6.82 -14.19
C PHE A 145 13.20 -6.17 -14.42
N SER A 146 13.64 -5.30 -13.52
CA SER A 146 14.93 -4.62 -13.60
C SER A 146 16.14 -5.50 -13.23
N LEU A 147 15.91 -6.66 -12.58
CA LEU A 147 16.94 -7.65 -12.22
C LEU A 147 17.61 -8.31 -13.44
#